data_AF-A0AAP5MXN7-F1
#
_entry.id   AF-A0AAP5MXN7-F1
#
_cell.length_a   1.000
_cell.length_b   1.000
_cell.length_c   1.000
_cell.angle_alpha   90.00
_cell.angle_beta   90.00
_cell.angle_gamma   90.00
#
_symmetry.space_group_name_H-M   'P 1'
#
loop_
_entity.id
_entity.type
_entity.pdbx_description
1 polymer ?
#
loop_
_entity_poly.entity_id
_entity_poly.type
_entity_poly.pdbx_seq_one_letter_code
_entity_poly.pdbx_strand_id
1 'polypeptide(L)' 'MLYAIDAVDTFFFRNASPFDADLSQSASSMFPPFPLSMQGRCVMLIHPLIKAGLPLAEN' A
#
# COMPACT_ATOMS: atom_id res chain seq x y z
N MET A 1 11.84 14.53 2.98
CA MET A 1 12.00 13.18 2.40
C MET A 1 10.89 12.94 1.40
N LEU A 2 11.27 12.73 0.13
CA LEU A 2 10.35 12.30 -0.92
C LEU A 2 10.56 10.80 -1.08
N TYR A 3 9.54 10.00 -0.78
CA TYR A 3 9.62 8.56 -0.92
C TYR A 3 9.04 8.15 -2.26
N ALA A 4 9.91 7.64 -3.14
CA ALA A 4 9.48 7.00 -4.39
C ALA A 4 9.09 5.56 -4.09
N ILE A 5 7.92 5.14 -4.59
CA ILE A 5 7.45 3.77 -4.45
C ILE A 5 7.62 3.12 -5.82
N ASP A 6 8.72 2.39 -5.94
CA ASP A 6 8.95 1.53 -7.09
C ASP A 6 8.31 0.16 -6.82
N ALA A 7 7.51 -0.29 -7.76
CA ALA A 7 6.73 -1.50 -7.64
C ALA A 7 7.48 -2.62 -8.37
N VAL A 8 8.10 -3.53 -7.62
CA VAL A 8 8.76 -4.71 -8.20
C VAL A 8 7.74 -5.63 -8.90
N ASP A 9 6.48 -5.61 -8.41
CA ASP A 9 5.33 -6.33 -8.96
C ASP A 9 4.13 -5.39 -9.22
N THR A 10 3.06 -5.91 -9.82
CA THR A 10 1.84 -5.13 -10.07
C THR A 10 1.08 -4.84 -8.77
N PHE A 11 0.98 -3.56 -8.40
CA PHE A 11 0.09 -3.14 -7.31
C PHE A 11 -1.35 -3.00 -7.78
N PHE A 12 -2.26 -3.51 -6.96
CA PHE A 12 -3.70 -3.44 -7.19
C PHE A 12 -4.38 -2.59 -6.12
N PHE A 13 -4.92 -1.44 -6.50
CA PHE A 13 -5.59 -0.51 -5.59
C PHE A 13 -7.10 -0.63 -5.78
N ARG A 14 -7.72 -1.45 -4.93
CA ARG A 14 -9.17 -1.67 -4.98
C ARG A 14 -9.95 -0.37 -4.73
N ASN A 15 -11.02 -0.19 -5.49
CA ASN A 15 -12.07 0.75 -5.14
C ASN A 15 -12.96 0.17 -4.02
N ALA A 16 -13.94 0.95 -3.55
CA ALA A 16 -14.83 0.56 -2.46
C ALA A 16 -15.86 -0.52 -2.83
N SER A 17 -15.75 -1.18 -4.00
CA SER A 17 -16.67 -2.22 -4.38
C SER A 17 -16.43 -3.53 -3.61
N PRO A 18 -17.49 -4.30 -3.31
CA PRO A 18 -17.36 -5.64 -2.75
C PRO A 18 -16.60 -6.54 -3.72
N PHE A 19 -15.60 -7.24 -3.21
CA PHE A 19 -14.90 -8.29 -3.94
C PHE A 19 -14.53 -9.35 -2.93
N ASP A 20 -15.16 -10.49 -3.12
CA ASP A 20 -15.17 -11.69 -2.31
C ASP A 20 -15.13 -12.86 -3.29
N ALA A 21 -14.32 -13.88 -3.03
CA ALA A 21 -13.96 -14.92 -4.00
C ALA A 21 -15.17 -15.63 -4.66
N ASP A 22 -16.30 -15.75 -3.93
CA ASP A 22 -17.50 -16.45 -4.40
C ASP A 22 -18.60 -15.53 -4.96
N LEU A 23 -18.65 -14.25 -4.56
CA LEU A 23 -19.79 -13.38 -4.86
C LEU A 23 -19.47 -12.27 -5.87
N SER A 24 -18.23 -11.80 -5.91
CA SER A 24 -17.81 -10.70 -6.78
C SER A 24 -16.34 -10.86 -7.14
N GLN A 25 -16.10 -11.40 -8.34
CA GLN A 25 -14.77 -11.69 -8.87
C GLN A 25 -14.25 -10.61 -9.82
N SER A 26 -15.06 -9.60 -10.10
CA SER A 26 -14.63 -8.45 -10.89
C SER A 26 -14.05 -7.40 -9.96
N ALA A 27 -12.75 -7.13 -10.09
CA ALA A 27 -12.10 -6.05 -9.38
C ALA A 27 -11.45 -5.10 -10.39
N SER A 28 -11.54 -3.80 -10.10
CA SER A 28 -10.86 -2.75 -10.85
C SER A 28 -9.85 -2.02 -9.96
N SER A 29 -8.70 -1.68 -10.55
CA SER A 29 -7.66 -0.90 -9.89
C SER A 29 -7.93 0.59 -10.11
N MET A 30 -7.70 1.41 -9.08
CA MET A 30 -7.82 2.86 -9.17
C MET A 30 -6.44 3.50 -9.05
N PHE A 31 -6.07 4.31 -10.04
CA PHE A 31 -4.84 5.09 -10.03
C PHE A 31 -5.15 6.57 -10.33
N PRO A 32 -4.58 7.54 -9.59
CA PRO A 32 -3.65 7.37 -8.46
C PRO A 32 -4.34 6.79 -7.21
N PRO A 33 -3.60 6.08 -6.34
CA PRO A 33 -4.16 5.50 -5.13
C PRO A 33 -4.58 6.57 -4.12
N PHE A 34 -5.58 6.26 -3.28
CA PHE A 34 -5.98 7.17 -2.21
C PHE A 34 -4.82 7.43 -1.24
N PRO A 35 -4.56 8.70 -0.84
CA PRO A 35 -3.46 9.04 0.06
C PRO A 35 -3.45 8.24 1.37
N LEU A 36 -4.64 7.89 1.88
CA LEU A 36 -4.81 7.09 3.10
C LEU A 36 -4.24 5.66 2.98
N SER A 37 -4.34 5.04 1.80
CA SER A 37 -3.76 3.70 1.57
C SER A 37 -2.24 3.72 1.70
N MET A 38 -1.62 4.81 1.24
CA MET A 38 -0.17 5.02 1.29
C MET A 38 0.29 5.35 2.71
N GLN A 39 -0.47 6.19 3.43
CA GLN A 39 -0.21 6.47 4.84
C GLN A 39 -0.36 5.21 5.70
N GLY A 40 -1.38 4.40 5.44
CA GLY A 40 -1.58 3.13 6.14
C GLY A 40 -0.40 2.18 5.98
N ARG A 41 0.16 2.05 4.76
CA ARG A 41 1.39 1.28 4.53
C ARG A 41 2.59 1.87 5.26
N CYS A 42 2.77 3.19 5.20
CA CYS A 42 3.82 3.87 5.95
C CYS A 42 3.69 3.61 7.45
N VAL A 43 2.51 3.77 8.06
CA VAL A 43 2.32 3.54 9.49
C VAL A 43 2.51 2.07 9.86
N MET A 44 1.96 1.14 9.08
CA MET A 44 2.06 -0.30 9.33
C MET A 44 3.50 -0.80 9.25
N LEU A 45 4.33 -0.27 8.35
CA LEU A 45 5.70 -0.75 8.15
C LEU A 45 6.71 0.07 8.95
N ILE A 46 6.57 1.39 9.01
CA ILE A 46 7.55 2.27 9.67
C ILE A 46 7.47 2.13 11.18
N HIS A 47 6.28 2.01 11.77
CA HIS A 47 6.13 1.91 13.23
C HIS A 47 6.82 0.67 13.83
N PRO A 48 6.67 -0.56 13.30
CA PRO A 48 7.42 -1.71 13.78
C PRO A 48 8.91 -1.65 13.40
N LEU A 49 9.29 -1.05 12.27
CA LEU A 49 10.71 -0.90 11.89
C LEU A 49 11.46 0.06 12.82
N ILE A 50 10.85 1.19 13.20
CA ILE A 50 11.37 2.11 14.23
C ILE A 50 11.48 1.38 15.57
N LYS A 51 10.46 0.61 15.94
CA LYS A 51 10.47 -0.17 17.20
C LYS A 51 11.50 -1.31 17.20
N ALA A 52 11.83 -1.86 16.04
CA ALA A 52 12.86 -2.87 15.83
C ALA A 52 14.27 -2.29 15.70
N GLY A 53 14.43 -0.95 15.70
CA GLY A 53 15.73 -0.29 15.59
C GLY A 53 16.42 -0.46 14.23
N LEU A 54 15.67 -0.85 13.18
CA LEU A 54 16.24 -0.96 11.84
C LEU A 54 16.31 0.43 11.17
N PRO A 55 17.44 0.80 10.55
CA PRO A 55 17.55 2.05 9.84
C PRO A 55 16.59 2.05 8.64
N LEU A 56 15.74 3.06 8.55
CA LEU A 56 14.96 3.32 7.35
C LEU A 56 15.94 3.74 6.27
N ALA A 57 16.09 2.92 5.23
CA ALA A 57 17.02 3.18 4.15
C ALA A 57 16.70 4.53 3.51
N GLU A 58 17.64 5.48 3.63
CA GLU A 58 17.58 6.78 2.98
C GLU A 58 18.07 6.62 1.54
N ASN A 59 17.18 6.85 0.57
CA ASN A 59 17.50 7.12 -0.83
C ASN A 59 16.70 8.35 -1.24
#